data_AF-A0A1H8VSZ4-F1
#
_entry.id   AF-A0A1H8VSZ4-F1
#
_cell.length_a   1.000
_cell.length_b   1.000
_cell.length_c   1.000
_cell.angle_alpha   90.00
_cell.angle_beta   90.00
_cell.angle_gamma   90.00
#
_symmetry.space_group_name_H-M   'P 1'
#
loop_
_entity.id
_entity.type
_entity.pdbx_description
1 polymer ?
#
loop_
_entity_poly.entity_id
_entity_poly.type
_entity_poly.pdbx_seq_one_letter_code
_entity_poly.pdbx_strand_id
1 'polypeptide(L)'
;MVAVRISSDLRFLAVAAPDYVSRFGEPITPDDLLGHRCIRQRLPSGKRYRWEFEKHGQEIAVDPPGILTLDDNDLMVEAAADGLGIAYVPEAAASDLLAAGRLTAVLEDWCPPFSGLMLYYPGHRHVPAALRALINLLKEPDTKAALLAPPDVSVGRVS
;
A
#
# COMPACT_ATOMS: atom_id res chain seq x y z
N MET A 1 -22.66 17.00 -5.10
CA MET A 1 -22.24 15.76 -4.40
C MET A 1 -21.61 16.14 -3.07
N VAL A 2 -21.66 15.27 -2.07
CA VAL A 2 -20.99 15.46 -0.76
C VAL A 2 -19.89 14.42 -0.64
N ALA A 3 -18.72 14.84 -0.19
CA ALA A 3 -17.58 13.97 0.11
C ALA A 3 -17.33 13.97 1.61
N VAL A 4 -17.21 12.79 2.22
CA VAL A 4 -16.91 12.63 3.63
C VAL A 4 -15.66 11.78 3.78
N ARG A 5 -14.65 12.30 4.48
CA ARG A 5 -13.44 11.54 4.81
C ARG A 5 -13.77 10.42 5.78
N ILE A 6 -13.41 9.20 5.39
CA ILE A 6 -13.68 7.98 6.17
C ILE A 6 -12.41 7.24 6.60
N SER A 7 -11.22 7.59 6.10
CA SER A 7 -9.95 7.09 6.65
C SER A 7 -8.96 8.20 7.00
N SER A 8 -7.91 7.87 7.76
CA SER A 8 -6.70 8.68 7.86
C SER A 8 -5.98 8.75 6.52
N ASP A 9 -4.97 9.60 6.42
CA ASP A 9 -4.11 9.61 5.24
C ASP A 9 -3.46 8.24 5.09
N LEU A 10 -3.29 7.85 3.83
CA LEU A 10 -2.73 6.57 3.44
C LEU A 10 -1.36 6.82 2.85
N ARG A 11 -0.49 5.82 2.99
CA ARG A 11 0.86 5.87 2.46
C ARG A 11 1.19 4.49 1.91
N PHE A 12 1.79 4.46 0.72
CA PHE A 12 2.49 3.28 0.24
C PHE A 12 3.98 3.49 0.48
N LEU A 13 4.70 2.43 0.81
CA LEU A 13 6.14 2.47 1.05
C LEU A 13 6.83 1.40 0.22
N ALA A 14 8.00 1.76 -0.31
CA ALA A 14 8.96 0.76 -0.77
C ALA A 14 9.73 0.24 0.45
N VAL A 15 9.73 -1.07 0.65
CA VAL A 15 10.33 -1.73 1.81
C VAL A 15 11.21 -2.90 1.39
N ALA A 16 12.29 -3.12 2.13
CA ALA A 16 13.20 -4.24 1.92
C ALA A 16 13.84 -4.68 3.25
N ALA A 17 14.35 -5.91 3.31
CA ALA A 17 15.16 -6.33 4.45
C ALA A 17 16.46 -5.50 4.56
N PRO A 18 16.93 -5.16 5.77
CA PRO A 18 18.22 -4.49 5.95
C PRO A 18 19.41 -5.24 5.31
N ASP A 19 19.41 -6.58 5.34
CA ASP A 19 20.44 -7.39 4.65
C ASP A 19 20.37 -7.26 3.12
N TYR A 20 19.17 -7.10 2.55
CA TYR A 20 19.04 -6.86 1.12
C TYR A 20 19.66 -5.52 0.74
N VAL A 21 19.34 -4.46 1.48
CA VAL A 21 19.88 -3.11 1.23
C VAL A 21 21.40 -3.08 1.42
N SER A 22 21.95 -3.75 2.44
CA SER A 22 23.39 -3.79 2.66
C SER A 22 24.16 -4.49 1.53
N ARG A 23 23.54 -5.48 0.87
CA ARG A 23 24.16 -6.28 -0.19
C ARG A 23 23.98 -5.69 -1.59
N PHE A 24 22.84 -5.06 -1.86
CA PHE A 24 22.49 -4.56 -3.19
C PHE A 24 22.52 -3.04 -3.31
N GLY A 25 22.74 -2.32 -2.21
CA GLY A 25 22.68 -0.86 -2.14
C GLY A 25 21.27 -0.35 -1.85
N GLU A 26 21.19 0.90 -1.40
CA GLU A 26 19.94 1.61 -1.18
C GLU A 26 19.56 2.41 -2.44
N PRO A 27 18.35 2.23 -3.00
CA PRO A 27 17.90 3.06 -4.11
C PRO A 27 17.63 4.49 -3.63
N ILE A 28 18.12 5.49 -4.37
CA ILE A 28 18.02 6.92 -4.02
C ILE A 28 16.90 7.60 -4.83
N THR A 29 16.63 7.09 -6.02
CA THR A 29 15.58 7.54 -6.93
C THR A 29 14.71 6.37 -7.40
N PRO A 30 13.45 6.62 -7.80
CA PRO A 30 12.58 5.57 -8.34
C PRO A 30 13.17 4.83 -9.55
N ASP A 31 14.00 5.50 -10.37
CA ASP A 31 14.66 4.87 -11.52
C ASP A 31 15.69 3.79 -11.11
N ASP A 32 16.30 3.92 -9.92
CA ASP A 32 17.25 2.93 -9.41
C ASP A 32 16.61 1.55 -9.24
N LEU A 33 15.28 1.49 -9.05
CA LEU A 33 14.51 0.24 -8.96
C LEU A 33 14.68 -0.68 -10.18
N LEU A 34 15.07 -0.13 -11.34
CA LEU A 34 15.39 -0.93 -12.53
C LEU A 34 16.63 -1.82 -12.33
N GLY A 35 17.51 -1.47 -11.40
CA GLY A 35 18.68 -2.26 -10.99
C GLY A 35 18.41 -3.23 -9.84
N HIS A 36 17.24 -3.18 -9.21
CA HIS A 36 16.89 -3.98 -8.05
C HIS A 36 15.95 -5.15 -8.38
N ARG A 37 15.89 -6.09 -7.45
CA ARG A 37 14.89 -7.16 -7.46
C ARG A 37 13.62 -6.58 -6.86
N CYS A 38 12.53 -6.55 -7.63
CA CYS A 38 11.25 -6.09 -7.13
C CYS A 38 10.23 -7.22 -7.00
N ILE A 39 9.38 -7.11 -5.99
CA ILE A 39 8.24 -8.00 -5.73
C ILE A 39 7.01 -7.26 -6.23
N ARG A 40 6.41 -7.75 -7.32
CA ARG A 40 5.32 -7.04 -7.99
C ARG A 40 3.97 -7.47 -7.44
N GLN A 41 3.04 -6.53 -7.39
CA GLN A 41 1.64 -6.83 -7.08
C GLN A 41 0.84 -7.10 -8.35
N ARG A 42 0.06 -8.18 -8.37
CA ARG A 42 -1.00 -8.44 -9.34
C ARG A 42 -2.33 -8.01 -8.74
N LEU A 43 -2.97 -7.04 -9.38
CA LEU A 43 -4.28 -6.54 -8.98
C LEU A 43 -5.38 -7.55 -9.33
N PRO A 44 -6.57 -7.46 -8.71
CA PRO A 44 -7.72 -8.30 -9.06
C PRO A 44 -8.12 -8.23 -10.55
N SER A 45 -7.80 -7.12 -11.22
CA SER A 45 -7.99 -6.96 -12.67
C SER A 45 -7.03 -7.79 -13.54
N GLY A 46 -6.09 -8.51 -12.93
CA GLY A 46 -5.00 -9.23 -13.61
C GLY A 46 -3.83 -8.34 -14.03
N LYS A 47 -3.97 -7.01 -13.95
CA LYS A 47 -2.88 -6.07 -14.24
C LYS A 47 -1.84 -6.07 -13.12
N ARG A 48 -0.59 -5.75 -13.46
CA ARG A 48 0.43 -5.43 -12.46
C ARG A 48 0.27 -3.98 -12.00
N TYR A 49 0.41 -3.76 -10.70
CA TYR A 49 0.40 -2.41 -10.16
C TYR A 49 1.69 -1.68 -10.57
N ARG A 50 1.53 -0.44 -11.05
CA ARG A 50 2.66 0.46 -11.30
C ARG A 50 2.90 1.24 -10.02
N TRP A 51 4.16 1.29 -9.59
CA TRP A 51 4.53 1.95 -8.35
C TRP A 51 4.53 3.45 -8.58
N GLU A 52 3.74 4.16 -7.80
CA GLU A 52 3.52 5.60 -7.92
C GLU A 52 4.31 6.30 -6.82
N PHE A 53 5.29 7.10 -7.23
CA PHE A 53 6.17 7.88 -6.37
C PHE A 53 5.93 9.37 -6.60
N GLU A 54 6.11 10.18 -5.57
CA GLU A 54 6.02 11.63 -5.68
C GLU A 54 7.08 12.30 -4.80
N LYS A 55 7.78 13.31 -5.32
CA LYS A 55 8.65 14.18 -4.52
C LYS A 55 8.54 15.61 -5.00
N HIS A 56 8.26 16.55 -4.08
CA HIS A 56 8.11 17.98 -4.39
C HIS A 56 7.13 18.28 -5.55
N GLY A 57 6.02 17.53 -5.64
CA GLY A 57 5.01 17.68 -6.70
C GLY A 57 5.42 17.06 -8.05
N GLN A 58 6.55 16.37 -8.13
CA GLN A 58 6.93 15.57 -9.28
C GLN A 58 6.49 14.12 -9.06
N GLU A 59 5.51 13.68 -9.85
CA GLU A 59 5.00 12.31 -9.86
C GLU A 59 5.79 11.43 -10.85
N ILE A 60 6.12 10.21 -10.44
CA ILE A 60 6.82 9.20 -11.26
C ILE A 60 6.12 7.86 -11.06
N ALA A 61 5.75 7.21 -12.17
CA ALA A 61 5.20 5.86 -12.16
C ALA A 61 6.20 4.86 -12.75
N VAL A 62 6.55 3.82 -12.01
CA VAL A 62 7.54 2.80 -12.41
C VAL A 62 6.85 1.43 -12.53
N ASP A 63 7.11 0.68 -13.61
CA ASP A 63 6.84 -0.78 -13.68
C ASP A 63 8.20 -1.49 -13.51
N PRO A 64 8.65 -1.74 -12.28
CA PRO A 64 9.99 -2.25 -12.07
C PRO A 64 10.10 -3.72 -12.53
N PRO A 65 11.31 -4.16 -12.92
CA PRO A 65 11.55 -5.57 -13.22
C PRO A 65 11.30 -6.41 -11.96
N GLY A 66 10.46 -7.43 -12.09
CA GLY A 66 10.05 -8.24 -10.95
C GLY A 66 10.52 -9.68 -11.03
N ILE A 67 11.08 -10.18 -9.93
CA ILE A 67 11.47 -11.59 -9.78
C ILE A 67 10.32 -12.45 -9.25
N LEU A 68 9.34 -11.81 -8.61
CA LEU A 68 8.21 -12.44 -7.96
C LEU A 68 6.98 -11.57 -8.22
N THR A 69 5.81 -12.20 -8.37
CA THR A 69 4.55 -11.48 -8.53
C THR A 69 3.49 -12.15 -7.66
N LEU A 70 2.93 -11.40 -6.72
CA LEU A 70 1.97 -11.85 -5.72
C LEU A 70 0.71 -10.98 -5.78
N ASP A 71 -0.41 -11.45 -5.25
CA ASP A 71 -1.67 -10.72 -5.16
C ASP A 71 -2.08 -10.39 -3.72
N ASP A 72 -1.19 -10.65 -2.76
CA ASP A 72 -1.40 -10.46 -1.32
C ASP A 72 -0.27 -9.61 -0.72
N ASN A 73 -0.62 -8.53 0.01
CA ASN A 73 0.36 -7.60 0.56
C ASN A 73 1.16 -8.20 1.70
N ASP A 74 0.56 -9.05 2.54
CA ASP A 74 1.24 -9.63 3.70
C ASP A 74 2.31 -10.63 3.23
N LEU A 75 2.00 -11.41 2.20
CA LEU A 75 2.99 -12.27 1.54
C LEU A 75 4.10 -11.47 0.86
N MET A 76 3.80 -10.30 0.29
CA MET A 76 4.82 -9.41 -0.28
C MET A 76 5.76 -8.85 0.80
N VAL A 77 5.19 -8.46 1.95
CA VAL A 77 5.92 -7.96 3.13
C VAL A 77 6.86 -9.01 3.70
N GLU A 78 6.38 -10.25 3.91
CA GLU A 78 7.22 -11.35 4.38
C GLU A 78 8.32 -11.70 3.36
N ALA A 79 8.00 -11.74 2.06
CA ALA A 79 8.99 -11.99 1.04
C ALA A 79 10.10 -10.90 1.01
N ALA A 80 9.74 -9.64 1.21
CA ALA A 80 10.71 -8.55 1.34
C ALA A 80 11.58 -8.71 2.59
N ALA A 81 10.98 -9.12 3.72
CA ALA A 81 11.68 -9.35 4.99
C ALA A 81 12.64 -10.55 4.93
N ASP A 82 12.36 -11.53 4.08
CA ASP A 82 13.24 -12.66 3.76
C ASP A 82 14.35 -12.30 2.73
N GLY A 83 14.43 -11.03 2.33
CA GLY A 83 15.49 -10.52 1.46
C GLY A 83 15.35 -10.90 -0.02
N LEU A 84 14.15 -11.27 -0.47
CA LEU A 84 13.91 -11.59 -1.89
C LEU A 84 13.99 -10.34 -2.78
N GLY A 85 13.67 -9.16 -2.24
CA GLY A 85 13.74 -7.91 -2.98
C GLY A 85 13.01 -6.77 -2.28
N ILE A 86 12.72 -5.73 -3.04
CA ILE A 86 11.95 -4.57 -2.63
C ILE A 86 10.47 -4.82 -2.95
N ALA A 87 9.58 -4.56 -1.98
CA ALA A 87 8.14 -4.56 -2.18
C ALA A 87 7.59 -3.13 -2.06
N TYR A 88 6.55 -2.81 -2.81
CA TYR A 88 5.81 -1.54 -2.67
C TYR A 88 4.40 -1.85 -2.20
N VAL A 89 4.11 -1.51 -0.94
CA VAL A 89 2.92 -1.96 -0.20
C VAL A 89 2.33 -0.83 0.64
N PRO A 90 1.06 -0.92 1.06
CA PRO A 90 0.52 0.00 2.06
C PRO A 90 1.35 -0.05 3.34
N GLU A 91 1.67 1.11 3.92
CA GLU A 91 2.48 1.22 5.15
C GLU A 91 1.91 0.38 6.30
N ALA A 92 0.58 0.31 6.40
CA ALA A 92 -0.11 -0.50 7.41
C ALA A 92 0.29 -1.98 7.36
N ALA A 93 0.46 -2.57 6.17
CA ALA A 93 0.83 -3.97 6.00
C ALA A 93 2.29 -4.24 6.43
N ALA A 94 3.18 -3.26 6.30
CA ALA A 94 4.60 -3.40 6.67
C ALA A 94 4.90 -2.95 8.12
N SER A 95 3.94 -2.31 8.79
CA SER A 95 4.14 -1.58 10.04
C SER A 95 4.78 -2.41 11.16
N ASP A 96 4.30 -3.64 11.37
CA ASP A 96 4.82 -4.54 12.41
C ASP A 96 6.28 -4.95 12.14
N LEU A 97 6.62 -5.28 10.89
CA LEU A 97 7.97 -5.70 10.52
C LEU A 97 8.97 -4.52 10.44
N LEU A 98 8.48 -3.32 10.11
CA LEU A 98 9.25 -2.07 10.21
C LEU A 98 9.58 -1.77 11.67
N ALA A 99 8.58 -1.84 12.57
CA ALA A 99 8.77 -1.63 14.00
C ALA A 99 9.72 -2.67 14.62
N ALA A 100 9.69 -3.91 14.14
CA ALA A 100 10.60 -4.97 14.56
C ALA A 100 12.00 -4.88 13.94
N GLY A 101 12.25 -3.94 13.02
CA GLY A 101 13.54 -3.78 12.31
C GLY A 101 13.85 -4.92 11.34
N ARG A 102 12.87 -5.77 11.00
CA ARG A 102 13.00 -6.81 9.95
C ARG A 102 12.90 -6.22 8.55
N LEU A 103 12.24 -5.07 8.42
CA LEU A 103 12.19 -4.26 7.21
C LEU A 103 12.77 -2.88 7.48
N THR A 104 13.26 -2.25 6.43
CA THR A 104 13.53 -0.81 6.36
C THR A 104 12.74 -0.22 5.19
N ALA A 105 12.27 1.01 5.36
CA ALA A 105 11.75 1.80 4.25
C ALA A 105 12.92 2.28 3.37
N VAL A 106 12.71 2.30 2.06
CA VAL A 106 13.60 2.88 1.06
C VAL A 106 12.80 3.84 0.20
N LEU A 107 13.45 4.82 -0.43
CA LEU A 107 12.76 5.87 -1.19
C LEU A 107 11.68 6.60 -0.36
N GLU A 108 11.85 6.71 0.97
CA GLU A 108 10.82 7.22 1.86
C GLU A 108 10.39 8.65 1.50
N ASP A 109 11.36 9.49 1.12
CA ASP A 109 11.16 10.85 0.60
C ASP A 109 10.27 10.94 -0.65
N TRP A 110 10.16 9.84 -1.39
CA TRP A 110 9.35 9.72 -2.61
C TRP A 110 7.96 9.15 -2.35
N CYS A 111 7.63 8.88 -1.10
CA CYS A 111 6.40 8.22 -0.70
C CYS A 111 5.58 9.13 0.23
N PRO A 112 5.14 10.34 -0.18
CA PRO A 112 4.32 11.18 0.69
C PRO A 112 2.97 10.51 0.97
N PRO A 113 2.39 10.74 2.16
CA PRO A 113 1.03 10.29 2.43
C PRO A 113 0.05 11.05 1.53
N PHE A 114 -0.96 10.34 1.02
CA PHE A 114 -2.04 10.90 0.21
C PHE A 114 -3.36 10.85 0.97
N SER A 115 -4.31 11.66 0.49
CA SER A 115 -5.66 11.71 1.06
C SER A 115 -6.29 10.32 1.07
N GLY A 116 -6.66 9.88 2.26
CA GLY A 116 -7.30 8.59 2.44
C GLY A 116 -8.68 8.47 1.78
N LEU A 117 -9.36 7.37 2.10
CA LEU A 117 -10.66 7.02 1.54
C LEU A 117 -11.72 8.07 1.84
N MET A 118 -12.50 8.38 0.81
CA MET A 118 -13.60 9.33 0.82
C MET A 118 -14.90 8.62 0.42
N LEU A 119 -15.95 8.79 1.21
CA LEU A 119 -17.31 8.39 0.84
C LEU A 119 -17.99 9.51 0.06
N TYR A 120 -18.38 9.23 -1.18
CA TYR A 120 -19.14 10.14 -2.03
C TYR A 120 -20.61 9.76 -2.09
N TYR A 121 -21.50 10.73 -1.89
CA TYR A 121 -22.93 10.52 -2.06
C TYR A 121 -23.64 11.75 -2.65
N PRO A 122 -24.82 11.57 -3.30
CA PRO A 122 -25.59 12.68 -3.85
C PRO A 122 -26.06 13.64 -2.74
N GLY A 123 -25.87 14.94 -2.95
CA GLY A 123 -26.30 15.96 -2.00
C GLY A 123 -27.82 16.18 -2.08
N HIS A 124 -28.60 15.44 -1.29
CA HIS A 124 -30.02 15.72 -1.09
C HIS A 124 -30.21 16.64 0.12
N ARG A 125 -31.31 17.41 0.13
CA ARG A 125 -31.71 18.29 1.23
C ARG A 125 -31.90 17.56 2.57
N HIS A 126 -32.03 16.23 2.54
CA HIS A 126 -32.03 15.34 3.70
C HIS A 126 -31.13 14.12 3.44
N VAL A 127 -30.14 13.90 4.32
CA VAL A 127 -29.35 12.66 4.33
C VAL A 127 -30.18 11.56 4.99
N PRO A 128 -30.43 10.41 4.33
CA PRO A 128 -31.15 9.30 4.92
C PRO A 128 -30.53 8.84 6.24
N ALA A 129 -31.36 8.45 7.22
CA ALA A 129 -30.90 8.07 8.55
C ALA A 129 -29.89 6.91 8.52
N ALA A 130 -30.12 5.90 7.66
CA ALA A 130 -29.20 4.78 7.49
C ALA A 130 -27.83 5.21 6.97
N LEU A 131 -27.78 6.13 5.98
CA LEU A 131 -26.52 6.65 5.46
C LEU A 131 -25.78 7.48 6.51
N ARG A 132 -26.50 8.26 7.33
CA ARG A 132 -25.90 8.99 8.45
C ARG A 132 -25.31 8.04 9.49
N ALA A 133 -26.02 6.98 9.84
CA ALA A 133 -25.53 5.96 10.76
C ALA A 133 -24.26 5.28 10.22
N LEU A 134 -24.25 4.91 8.93
CA LEU A 134 -23.08 4.36 8.27
C LEU A 134 -21.90 5.34 8.27
N ILE A 135 -22.13 6.61 7.93
CA ILE A 135 -21.08 7.66 7.98
C ILE A 135 -20.48 7.76 9.38
N ASN A 136 -21.31 7.70 10.42
CA ASN A 136 -20.83 7.75 11.79
C ASN A 136 -19.99 6.52 12.13
N LEU A 137 -20.46 5.32 11.78
CA LEU A 137 -19.73 4.07 11.97
C LEU A 137 -18.36 4.10 11.27
N LEU A 138 -18.32 4.53 10.00
CA LEU A 138 -17.08 4.63 9.23
C LEU A 138 -16.10 5.68 9.77
N LYS A 139 -16.57 6.63 10.57
CA LYS A 139 -15.70 7.62 11.22
C LYS A 139 -15.11 7.12 12.54
N GLU A 140 -15.63 6.03 13.11
CA GLU A 140 -15.11 5.47 14.34
C GLU A 140 -13.69 4.91 14.15
N PRO A 141 -12.78 5.07 15.15
CA PRO A 141 -11.39 4.65 15.04
C PRO A 141 -11.24 3.15 14.75
N ASP A 142 -12.08 2.32 15.39
CA ASP A 142 -11.99 0.85 15.30
C ASP A 142 -12.44 0.31 13.94
N THR A 143 -13.36 1.00 13.26
CA THR A 143 -13.82 0.62 11.91
C THR A 143 -12.79 1.03 10.82
N LYS A 144 -12.01 2.08 11.05
CA LYS A 144 -10.99 2.55 10.09
C LYS A 144 -9.86 1.55 9.88
N ALA A 145 -9.43 0.85 10.93
CA ALA A 145 -8.39 -0.17 10.85
C ALA A 145 -8.87 -1.39 10.04
N ALA A 146 -10.12 -1.80 10.23
CA ALA A 146 -10.71 -2.97 9.56
C ALA A 146 -10.94 -2.78 8.05
N LEU A 147 -11.16 -1.55 7.57
CA LEU A 147 -11.38 -1.25 6.15
C LEU A 147 -10.10 -1.28 5.30
N LEU A 148 -8.94 -1.20 5.95
CA LEU A 148 -7.62 -1.18 5.31
C LEU A 148 -6.90 -2.54 5.40
N ALA A 149 -7.43 -3.46 6.19
CA ALA A 149 -6.99 -4.86 6.19
C ALA A 149 -7.43 -5.54 4.88
N PRO A 150 -6.60 -6.40 4.28
CA PRO A 150 -7.04 -7.18 3.13
C PRO A 150 -8.29 -7.99 3.52
N PRO A 151 -9.30 -8.09 2.64
CA PRO A 151 -10.38 -9.03 2.86
C PRO A 151 -9.77 -10.44 2.94
N ASP A 152 -10.23 -11.25 3.88
CA ASP A 152 -9.84 -12.65 4.03
C ASP A 152 -10.26 -13.43 2.77
N VAL A 153 -9.42 -13.38 1.73
CA VAL A 153 -9.62 -14.12 0.50
C VAL A 153 -9.06 -15.51 0.77
N SER A 154 -9.93 -16.36 1.32
CA SER A 154 -9.77 -17.81 1.25
C SER A 154 -9.61 -18.19 -0.22
N VAL A 155 -8.36 -18.35 -0.67
CA VAL A 155 -8.01 -18.83 -2.00
C VAL A 155 -8.61 -20.22 -2.15
N GLY A 156 -9.73 -20.30 -2.86
CA GLY A 156 -10.28 -21.57 -3.32
C GLY A 156 -9.22 -22.26 -4.17
N ARG A 157 -8.58 -23.30 -3.62
CA ARG A 157 -7.76 -24.23 -4.39
C ARG A 157 -8.61 -24.78 -5.52
N VAL A 158 -8.29 -24.40 -6.75
CA VAL A 158 -8.74 -25.13 -7.93
C VAL A 158 -7.83 -26.34 -8.05
N SER A 159 -8.41 -27.51 -7.83
CA SER A 159 -7.82 -28.84 -7.95
C SER A 159 -7.40 -29.18 -9.37
#